data_AF-A0A2D4HPY0-F1
#
_entry.id   AF-A0A2D4HPY0-F1
#
_cell.length_a   1.000
_cell.length_b   1.000
_cell.length_c   1.000
_cell.angle_alpha   90.00
_cell.angle_beta   90.00
_cell.angle_gamma   90.00
#
_symmetry.space_group_name_H-M   'P 1'
#
loop_
_entity.id
_entity.type
_entity.pdbx_description
1 polymer ?
#
loop_
_entity_poly.entity_id
_entity_poly.type
_entity_poly.pdbx_seq_one_letter_code
_entity_poly.pdbx_strand_id
1 'polypeptide(L)'
;PISDHWSQNLSQFFPEAISFIDEARGKNCWVLVHCLAGISRSVTVTVAYLMQKLNLSMNDAYDIVKMKKSNISPNFNFMGQLLDFERTLGLNSPCDNRMPTQQLYFTTPSNQNVFQVDSLQST
;
A
#
# COMPACT_ATOMS: atom_id res chain seq x y z
N PRO A 1 10.65 -14.08 13.05
CA PRO A 1 10.19 -12.88 13.81
C PRO A 1 10.68 -11.61 13.11
N ILE A 2 9.82 -10.59 12.91
CA ILE A 2 10.14 -9.38 12.13
C ILE A 2 10.07 -8.14 13.03
N SER A 3 11.10 -7.30 12.97
CA SER A 3 11.16 -6.00 13.65
C SER A 3 10.35 -4.93 12.90
N ASP A 4 9.85 -3.94 13.61
CA ASP A 4 9.15 -2.80 13.00
C ASP A 4 10.19 -1.75 12.56
N HIS A 5 10.86 -2.02 11.44
CA HIS A 5 12.01 -1.23 11.00
C HIS A 5 12.05 -1.08 9.48
N TRP A 6 12.63 0.01 9.01
CA TRP A 6 12.67 0.38 7.58
C TRP A 6 13.42 -0.63 6.70
N SER A 7 14.34 -1.40 7.27
CA SER A 7 15.14 -2.37 6.52
C SER A 7 14.49 -3.76 6.37
N GLN A 8 13.32 -3.96 6.97
CA GLN A 8 12.68 -5.28 7.02
C GLN A 8 11.76 -5.49 5.82
N ASN A 9 11.85 -6.67 5.20
CA ASN A 9 10.92 -7.12 4.17
C ASN A 9 9.85 -8.00 4.83
N LEU A 10 8.65 -7.43 5.02
CA LEU A 10 7.49 -8.13 5.56
C LEU A 10 6.65 -8.77 4.44
N SER A 11 6.66 -8.20 3.22
CA SER A 11 5.84 -8.71 2.11
C SER A 11 6.21 -10.12 1.66
N GLN A 12 7.46 -10.54 1.85
CA GLN A 12 7.87 -11.93 1.59
C GLN A 12 7.06 -12.97 2.39
N PHE A 13 6.44 -12.58 3.52
CA PHE A 13 5.62 -13.46 4.35
C PHE A 13 4.12 -13.35 4.08
N PHE A 14 3.69 -12.44 3.20
CA PHE A 14 2.26 -12.29 2.90
C PHE A 14 1.61 -13.59 2.41
N PRO A 15 2.19 -14.36 1.46
CA PRO A 15 1.55 -15.60 0.99
C PRO A 15 1.32 -16.61 2.11
N GLU A 16 2.32 -16.81 2.99
CA GLU A 16 2.23 -17.72 4.13
C GLU A 16 1.18 -17.24 5.15
N ALA A 17 1.23 -15.96 5.54
CA ALA A 17 0.29 -15.39 6.50
C ALA A 17 -1.16 -15.43 6.00
N ILE A 18 -1.38 -15.15 4.71
CA ILE A 18 -2.71 -15.16 4.09
C ILE A 18 -3.24 -16.59 4.02
N SER A 19 -2.42 -17.56 3.61
CA SER A 19 -2.79 -18.99 3.60
C SER A 19 -3.16 -19.47 5.01
N PHE A 20 -2.39 -19.07 6.03
CA PHE A 20 -2.67 -19.43 7.43
C PHE A 20 -4.04 -18.90 7.90
N ILE A 21 -4.34 -17.63 7.58
CA ILE A 21 -5.63 -17.03 7.92
C ILE A 21 -6.78 -17.74 7.19
N ASP A 22 -6.62 -18.00 5.89
CA ASP A 22 -7.65 -18.65 5.07
C ASP A 22 -7.92 -20.10 5.50
N GLU A 23 -6.88 -20.86 5.84
CA GLU A 23 -7.03 -22.23 6.35
C GLU A 23 -7.82 -22.25 7.67
N ALA A 24 -7.47 -21.39 8.62
CA ALA A 24 -8.18 -21.30 9.90
C ALA A 24 -9.64 -20.89 9.70
N ARG A 25 -9.92 -19.94 8.81
CA ARG A 25 -11.29 -19.53 8.47
C ARG A 25 -12.09 -20.66 7.82
N GLY A 26 -11.46 -21.45 6.94
CA GLY A 26 -12.09 -22.62 6.33
C GLY A 26 -12.49 -23.69 7.35
N LYS A 27 -11.83 -23.73 8.51
CA LYS A 27 -12.16 -24.60 9.65
C LYS A 27 -13.12 -23.97 10.66
N ASN A 28 -13.71 -22.80 10.35
CA ASN A 28 -14.52 -22.00 11.27
C ASN A 28 -13.79 -21.61 12.57
N CYS A 29 -12.46 -21.43 12.51
CA CYS A 29 -11.66 -20.95 13.62
C CYS A 29 -11.43 -19.43 13.54
N TRP A 30 -11.14 -18.83 14.70
CA TRP A 30 -10.78 -17.42 14.82
C TRP A 30 -9.26 -17.24 14.78
N VAL A 31 -8.79 -16.19 14.12
CA VAL A 31 -7.37 -15.82 14.06
C VAL A 31 -7.17 -14.43 14.67
N LEU A 32 -6.21 -14.32 15.58
CA LEU A 32 -5.75 -13.05 16.11
C LEU A 32 -4.42 -12.67 15.46
N VAL A 33 -4.43 -11.65 14.61
CA VAL A 33 -3.21 -11.05 14.04
C VAL A 33 -2.75 -9.93 14.98
N HIS A 34 -1.61 -10.09 15.64
CA HIS A 34 -1.10 -9.09 16.60
C HIS A 34 0.40 -8.81 16.42
N CYS A 35 0.83 -7.66 16.92
CA CYS A 35 2.23 -7.30 17.12
C CYS A 35 2.34 -6.50 18.42
N LEU A 36 3.53 -6.05 18.80
CA LEU A 36 3.76 -5.40 20.11
C LEU A 36 2.80 -4.24 20.41
N ALA A 37 2.70 -3.27 19.49
CA ALA A 37 1.85 -2.09 19.67
C ALA A 37 0.50 -2.19 18.94
N GLY A 38 0.35 -3.14 18.02
CA GLY A 38 -0.83 -3.23 17.15
C GLY A 38 -0.98 -2.05 16.18
N ILE A 39 0.10 -1.31 15.88
CA ILE A 39 0.06 -0.08 15.06
C ILE A 39 0.56 -0.30 13.63
N SER A 40 1.60 -1.13 13.46
CA SER A 40 2.34 -1.25 12.19
C SER A 40 2.31 -2.68 11.64
N ARG A 41 3.21 -3.58 12.05
CA ARG A 41 3.35 -4.95 11.49
C ARG A 41 2.03 -5.74 11.35
N SER A 42 1.25 -5.85 12.43
CA SER A 42 -0.01 -6.59 12.38
C SER A 42 -1.05 -5.92 11.49
N VAL A 43 -1.04 -4.58 11.43
CA VAL A 43 -1.89 -3.81 10.52
C VAL A 43 -1.49 -4.10 9.08
N THR A 44 -0.19 -4.08 8.76
CA THR A 44 0.31 -4.39 7.42
C THR A 44 -0.16 -5.77 6.94
N VAL A 45 -0.02 -6.81 7.76
CA VAL A 45 -0.50 -8.16 7.42
C VAL A 45 -2.02 -8.19 7.23
N THR A 46 -2.77 -7.48 8.09
CA THR A 46 -4.23 -7.39 7.98
C THR A 46 -4.66 -6.71 6.69
N VAL A 47 -4.01 -5.60 6.32
CA VAL A 47 -4.29 -4.87 5.07
C VAL A 47 -3.98 -5.76 3.86
N ALA A 48 -2.80 -6.41 3.81
CA ALA A 48 -2.44 -7.33 2.75
C ALA A 48 -3.47 -8.47 2.59
N TYR A 49 -3.92 -9.05 3.70
CA TYR A 49 -4.95 -10.08 3.70
C TYR A 49 -6.28 -9.56 3.12
N LEU A 50 -6.72 -8.36 3.50
CA LEU A 50 -7.96 -7.77 2.97
C LEU A 50 -7.85 -7.45 1.48
N MET A 51 -6.70 -6.92 1.02
CA MET A 51 -6.45 -6.66 -0.40
C MET A 51 -6.63 -7.92 -1.23
N GLN A 52 -5.96 -9.02 -0.84
CA GLN A 52 -6.07 -10.28 -1.59
C GLN A 52 -7.44 -10.94 -1.44
N LYS A 53 -8.03 -10.93 -0.23
CA LYS A 53 -9.28 -11.67 0.03
C LYS A 53 -10.50 -11.01 -0.58
N LEU A 54 -10.52 -9.68 -0.59
CA LEU A 54 -11.67 -8.87 -1.02
C LEU A 54 -11.41 -8.12 -2.32
N ASN A 55 -10.25 -8.32 -2.94
CA ASN A 55 -9.86 -7.67 -4.19
C ASN A 55 -9.89 -6.14 -4.10
N LEU A 56 -9.37 -5.61 -2.99
CA LEU A 56 -9.40 -4.19 -2.65
C LEU A 56 -8.06 -3.52 -2.92
N SER A 57 -8.11 -2.26 -3.34
CA SER A 57 -6.91 -1.41 -3.39
C SER A 57 -6.24 -1.32 -2.02
N MET A 58 -4.96 -0.96 -2.00
CA MET A 58 -4.22 -0.74 -0.75
C MET A 58 -4.92 0.29 0.13
N ASN A 59 -5.39 1.40 -0.47
CA ASN A 59 -6.08 2.46 0.24
C ASN A 59 -7.43 2.00 0.80
N ASP A 60 -8.26 1.31 0.01
CA ASP A 60 -9.56 0.84 0.47
C ASP A 60 -9.41 -0.17 1.62
N ALA A 61 -8.47 -1.10 1.50
CA ALA A 61 -8.16 -2.06 2.55
C ALA A 61 -7.63 -1.37 3.82
N TYR A 62 -6.76 -0.36 3.67
CA TYR A 62 -6.26 0.44 4.78
C TYR A 62 -7.38 1.19 5.51
N ASP A 63 -8.29 1.83 4.77
CA ASP A 63 -9.40 2.60 5.33
C ASP A 63 -10.37 1.72 6.11
N ILE A 64 -10.66 0.49 5.63
CA ILE A 64 -11.44 -0.49 6.39
C ILE A 64 -10.80 -0.77 7.75
N VAL A 65 -9.47 -0.96 7.81
CA VAL A 65 -8.78 -1.19 9.08
C VAL A 65 -8.79 0.07 9.94
N LYS A 66 -8.59 1.26 9.34
CA LYS A 66 -8.60 2.56 10.03
C LYS A 66 -9.95 2.84 10.69
N MET A 67 -11.05 2.52 10.03
CA MET A 67 -12.40 2.66 10.57
C MET A 67 -12.64 1.79 11.81
N LYS A 68 -11.99 0.62 11.90
CA LYS A 68 -12.07 -0.27 13.07
C LYS A 68 -11.05 0.08 14.15
N LYS A 69 -9.92 0.68 13.78
CA LYS A 69 -8.85 1.07 14.68
C LYS A 69 -8.21 2.38 14.21
N SER A 70 -8.57 3.49 14.88
CA SER A 70 -8.17 4.83 14.46
C SER A 70 -6.68 5.14 14.61
N ASN A 71 -5.93 4.43 15.46
CA ASN A 71 -4.51 4.69 15.71
C ASN A 71 -3.55 3.79 14.91
N ILE A 72 -3.98 3.19 13.80
CA ILE A 72 -3.07 2.48 12.90
C ILE A 72 -2.11 3.45 12.20
N SER A 73 -0.88 2.98 12.01
CA SER A 73 0.20 3.70 11.29
C SER A 73 1.33 2.71 10.96
N PRO A 74 1.20 1.92 9.87
CA PRO A 74 2.33 1.20 9.30
C PRO A 74 3.49 2.15 9.00
N ASN A 75 4.72 1.70 9.22
CA ASN A 75 5.87 2.49 8.81
C ASN A 75 5.91 2.64 7.27
N PHE A 76 6.58 3.68 6.77
CA PHE A 76 6.60 4.00 5.33
C PHE A 76 7.14 2.88 4.44
N ASN A 77 8.11 2.11 4.93
CA ASN A 77 8.64 0.96 4.18
C ASN A 77 7.58 -0.15 4.03
N PHE A 78 6.81 -0.46 5.09
CA PHE A 78 5.70 -1.39 4.98
C PHE A 78 4.55 -0.86 4.13
N MET A 79 4.32 0.45 4.12
CA MET A 79 3.37 1.07 3.19
C MET A 79 3.80 0.89 1.73
N GLY A 80 5.08 1.11 1.42
CA GLY A 80 5.64 0.84 0.09
C GLY A 80 5.50 -0.63 -0.31
N GLN A 81 5.76 -1.55 0.62
CA GLN A 81 5.58 -2.99 0.38
C GLN A 81 4.12 -3.38 0.10
N LEU A 82 3.14 -2.69 0.68
CA LEU A 82 1.73 -2.91 0.37
C LEU A 82 1.37 -2.39 -1.02
N LEU A 83 1.90 -1.24 -1.44
CA LEU A 83 1.73 -0.73 -2.80
C LEU A 83 2.38 -1.66 -3.83
N ASP A 84 3.56 -2.20 -3.52
CA ASP A 84 4.20 -3.21 -4.37
C ASP A 84 3.34 -4.46 -4.47
N PHE A 85 2.78 -4.92 -3.36
CA PHE A 85 1.88 -6.06 -3.32
C PHE A 85 0.59 -5.82 -4.12
N GLU A 86 -0.01 -4.63 -4.04
CA GLU A 86 -1.16 -4.23 -4.86
C GLU A 86 -0.89 -4.42 -6.36
N ARG A 87 0.30 -3.98 -6.81
CA ARG A 87 0.74 -4.17 -8.21
C ARG A 87 0.87 -5.65 -8.57
N THR A 88 1.39 -6.48 -7.66
CA THR A 88 1.48 -7.94 -7.90
C THR A 88 0.11 -8.62 -8.00
N LEU A 89 -0.92 -8.05 -7.36
CA LEU A 89 -2.30 -8.53 -7.44
C LEU A 89 -3.04 -8.02 -8.69
N GLY A 90 -2.47 -7.08 -9.45
CA GLY A 90 -3.12 -6.48 -10.61
C GLY A 90 -4.27 -5.53 -10.24
N LEU A 91 -4.29 -5.02 -9.02
CA LEU A 91 -5.33 -4.11 -8.52
C LEU A 91 -4.96 -2.67 -8.89
N ASN A 92 -5.38 -2.21 -10.07
CA ASN A 92 -5.17 -0.83 -10.47
C ASN A 92 -6.20 0.08 -9.79
N SER A 93 -5.73 1.03 -8.99
CA SER A 93 -6.59 2.10 -8.49
C SER A 93 -7.03 2.99 -9.67
N PRO A 94 -8.31 3.44 -9.75
CA PRO A 94 -8.80 4.31 -10.82
C PRO A 94 -8.01 5.62 -10.99
N CYS A 95 -7.30 6.05 -9.95
CA CYS A 95 -6.43 7.24 -9.97
C CYS A 95 -5.05 7.00 -10.58
N ASP A 96 -4.66 5.75 -10.89
CA ASP A 96 -3.40 5.41 -11.56
C ASP A 96 -3.52 5.45 -13.10
N ASN A 97 -4.54 6.16 -13.60
CA ASN A 97 -4.50 6.74 -14.94
C ASN A 97 -3.34 7.74 -14.97
N ARG A 98 -2.11 7.24 -15.14
CA ARG A 98 -1.03 8.03 -15.72
C ARG A 98 -1.59 8.61 -17.01
N MET A 99 -1.90 9.90 -16.98
CA MET A 99 -2.12 10.64 -18.20
C MET A 99 -0.93 10.32 -19.13
N PRO A 100 -1.15 9.99 -20.41
CA PRO A 100 -0.04 9.92 -21.35
C PRO A 100 0.67 11.26 -21.27
N THR A 101 1.96 11.23 -20.93
CA THR A 101 2.88 12.36 -20.72
C THR A 101 2.40 13.64 -21.41
N GLN A 102 1.61 14.45 -20.69
CA GLN A 102 1.36 15.81 -21.14
C GLN A 102 2.61 16.60 -20.77
N GLN A 103 3.30 17.11 -21.80
CA GLN A 103 4.41 18.04 -21.61
C GLN A 103 3.91 19.19 -20.73
N LEU A 104 4.49 19.32 -19.52
CA LEU A 104 4.15 20.40 -18.61
C LEU A 104 4.78 21.69 -19.14
N TYR A 105 3.93 22.68 -19.42
CA TYR A 105 4.35 24.02 -19.82
C TYR A 105 3.93 25.04 -18.76
N PHE A 106 4.75 26.06 -18.56
CA PHE A 106 4.38 27.23 -17.76
C PHE A 106 4.31 28.47 -18.65
N THR A 107 3.33 29.32 -18.36
CA THR A 107 3.20 30.67 -18.93
C THR A 107 3.42 31.69 -17.83
N THR A 108 4.16 32.75 -18.14
CA THR A 108 4.34 33.88 -17.21
C THR A 108 3.27 34.95 -17.46
N PRO A 109 2.86 35.72 -16.43
CA PRO A 109 1.76 36.68 -16.56
C PRO A 109 2.07 37.89 -17.47
N SER A 110 3.32 38.06 -17.93
CA SER A 110 3.78 39.30 -18.56
C SER A 110 4.37 39.12 -19.96
N ASN A 111 4.38 37.92 -20.55
CA ASN A 111 4.65 37.71 -21.98
C ASN A 111 4.12 36.34 -22.41
N GLN A 112 3.48 36.27 -23.59
CA GLN A 112 2.86 35.07 -24.19
C GLN A 112 3.87 33.96 -24.61
N ASN A 113 5.06 33.90 -24.00
CA ASN A 113 6.02 32.84 -24.27
C ASN A 113 5.73 31.63 -23.39
N VAL A 114 5.55 30.48 -24.04
CA VAL A 114 5.34 29.17 -23.42
C VAL A 114 6.71 28.50 -23.25
N PHE A 115 7.04 28.09 -22.03
CA PHE A 115 8.31 27.40 -21.75
C PHE A 115 8.03 25.95 -21.33
N GLN A 116 8.77 25.02 -21.95
CA GLN A 116 8.68 23.59 -21.67
C GLN A 116 9.51 23.27 -20.41
N VAL A 117 8.91 22.56 -19.45
CA VAL A 117 9.64 22.05 -18.29
C VAL A 117 10.38 20.79 -18.71
N ASP A 118 11.67 20.91 -18.96
CA ASP A 118 12.51 19.72 -19.16
C ASP A 118 12.61 18.94 -17.86
N SER A 119 12.31 17.65 -17.95
CA SER A 119 12.37 16.73 -16.82
C SER A 119 13.81 16.66 -16.32
N LEU A 120 14.05 17.10 -15.09
CA LEU A 120 15.35 16.92 -14.43
C LEU A 120 15.67 15.42 -14.41
N GLN A 121 16.62 14.99 -15.23
CA GLN A 121 17.32 13.74 -15.00
C GLN A 121 18.05 13.91 -13.66
N SER A 122 17.64 13.15 -12.65
CA SER A 122 18.33 13.07 -11.37
C SER A 122 19.77 12.60 -11.60
N THR A 123 20.73 13.42 -11.16
CA THR A 123 22.08 12.98 -10.79
C THR A 123 22.06 12.31 -9.43
#